data_AF-A0A1C4WV37-F1
#
_entry.id   AF-A0A1C4WV37-F1
#
_cell.length_a   1.000
_cell.length_b   1.000
_cell.length_c   1.000
_cell.angle_alpha   90.00
_cell.angle_beta   90.00
_cell.angle_gamma   90.00
#
_symmetry.space_group_name_H-M   'P 1'
#
loop_
_entity.id
_entity.type
_entity.pdbx_description
1 polymer ?
#
loop_
_entity_poly.entity_id
_entity_poly.type
_entity_poly.pdbx_seq_one_letter_code
_entity_poly.pdbx_strand_id
1 'polypeptide(L)'
;MTAHAYAYVFGFVLQEVSLPFDGGDAATEVAESIMEGFAAGDYPHLVEFATQHVRQPGYHFGGQFEFGLDLILDALAARNGPAGP
;
A
#
# COMPACT_ATOMS: atom_id res chain seq x y z
N MET A 1 4.23 -5.35 -20.06
CA MET A 1 3.24 -4.33 -19.67
C MET A 1 2.14 -4.95 -18.83
N THR A 2 1.33 -5.89 -19.36
CA THR A 2 0.33 -6.68 -18.60
C THR A 2 0.91 -7.41 -17.39
N ALA A 3 2.16 -7.88 -17.46
CA ALA A 3 2.82 -8.51 -16.32
C ALA A 3 3.01 -7.60 -15.10
N HIS A 4 3.16 -6.27 -15.28
CA HIS A 4 3.36 -5.33 -14.16
C HIS A 4 2.03 -5.06 -13.44
N ALA A 5 0.95 -4.81 -14.19
CA ALA A 5 -0.38 -4.70 -13.63
C ALA A 5 -0.82 -6.01 -12.95
N TYR A 6 -0.53 -7.16 -13.56
CA TYR A 6 -0.80 -8.46 -12.95
C TYR A 6 -0.02 -8.68 -11.64
N ALA A 7 1.28 -8.39 -11.63
CA ALA A 7 2.11 -8.52 -10.43
C ALA A 7 1.65 -7.58 -9.31
N TYR A 8 1.20 -6.36 -9.65
CA TYR A 8 0.61 -5.45 -8.68
C TYR A 8 -0.66 -6.01 -8.06
N VAL A 9 -1.63 -6.43 -8.88
CA VAL A 9 -2.90 -6.99 -8.37
C VAL A 9 -2.65 -8.21 -7.48
N PHE A 10 -1.81 -9.14 -7.94
CA PHE A 10 -1.47 -10.33 -7.16
C PHE A 10 -0.78 -9.97 -5.85
N GLY A 11 0.24 -9.11 -5.89
CA GLY A 11 1.00 -8.70 -4.70
C GLY A 11 0.14 -7.94 -3.69
N PHE A 12 -0.73 -7.05 -4.17
CA PHE A 12 -1.65 -6.30 -3.33
C PHE A 12 -2.63 -7.23 -2.62
N VAL A 13 -3.32 -8.10 -3.36
CA VAL A 13 -4.29 -9.04 -2.79
C VAL A 13 -3.60 -10.00 -1.82
N LEU A 14 -2.41 -10.52 -2.16
CA LEU A 14 -1.65 -11.39 -1.27
C LEU A 14 -1.33 -10.71 0.05
N GLN A 15 -0.94 -9.43 0.01
CA GLN A 15 -0.65 -8.69 1.22
C GLN A 15 -1.92 -8.39 2.01
N GLU A 16 -2.98 -7.90 1.36
CA GLU A 16 -4.28 -7.60 1.99
C GLU A 16 -4.86 -8.79 2.75
N VAL A 17 -4.87 -9.98 2.14
CA VAL A 17 -5.39 -11.20 2.81
C VAL A 17 -4.45 -11.76 3.88
N SER A 18 -3.19 -11.33 3.90
CA SER A 18 -2.19 -11.75 4.89
C SER A 18 -2.13 -10.79 6.07
N LEU A 19 -2.77 -9.62 6.01
CA LEU A 19 -2.84 -8.70 7.13
C LEU A 19 -3.70 -9.33 8.24
N PRO A 20 -3.25 -9.29 9.50
CA PRO A 20 -4.02 -9.83 10.62
C PRO A 20 -5.13 -8.86 11.10
N PHE A 21 -5.55 -7.93 10.23
CA PHE A 21 -6.54 -6.91 10.53
C PHE A 21 -7.27 -6.46 9.26
N ASP A 22 -8.54 -6.11 9.43
CA ASP A 22 -9.43 -5.73 8.32
C ASP A 22 -9.55 -4.19 8.18
N GLY A 23 -8.79 -3.43 8.99
CA GLY A 23 -8.82 -1.97 9.09
C GLY A 23 -9.22 -1.46 10.49
N GLY A 24 -9.18 -0.13 10.68
CA GLY A 24 -9.61 0.50 11.94
C GLY A 24 -8.69 0.20 13.14
N ASP A 25 -9.29 0.05 14.34
CA ASP A 25 -8.54 -0.07 15.61
C ASP A 25 -7.57 -1.27 15.66
N ALA A 26 -7.93 -2.39 15.00
CA ALA A 26 -7.06 -3.57 14.90
C ALA A 26 -5.80 -3.31 14.04
N ALA A 27 -5.89 -2.41 13.05
CA ALA A 27 -4.74 -2.00 12.24
C ALA A 27 -3.74 -1.18 13.06
N THR A 28 -4.25 -0.32 13.94
CA THR A 28 -3.44 0.52 14.85
C THR A 28 -2.63 -0.34 15.81
N GLU A 29 -3.25 -1.32 16.46
CA GLU A 29 -2.59 -2.16 17.49
C GLU A 29 -1.48 -3.04 16.87
N VAL A 30 -1.74 -3.62 15.69
CA VAL A 30 -0.73 -4.39 14.96
C VAL A 30 0.39 -3.48 14.44
N ALA A 31 0.07 -2.30 13.91
CA ALA A 31 1.08 -1.33 13.47
C ALA A 31 1.99 -0.90 14.62
N GLU A 32 1.44 -0.76 15.83
CA GLU A 32 2.23 -0.46 17.03
C GLU A 32 3.19 -1.59 17.39
N SER A 33 2.72 -2.85 17.41
CA SER A 33 3.61 -4.01 17.66
C SER A 33 4.74 -4.13 16.62
N ILE A 34 4.45 -3.82 15.37
CA ILE A 34 5.43 -3.82 14.28
C ILE A 34 6.43 -2.67 14.48
N MET A 35 5.96 -1.48 14.84
CA MET A 35 6.81 -0.31 15.10
C MET A 35 7.69 -0.48 16.33
N GLU A 36 7.26 -1.17 17.37
CA GLU A 36 8.09 -1.51 18.53
C GLU A 36 9.37 -2.27 18.11
N GLY A 37 9.26 -3.14 17.09
CA GLY A 37 10.40 -3.84 16.50
C GLY A 37 11.33 -2.95 15.65
N PHE A 38 10.85 -1.79 15.19
CA PHE A 38 11.60 -0.84 14.35
C PHE A 38 12.07 0.42 15.09
N ALA A 39 11.78 0.52 16.39
CA ALA A 39 12.00 1.70 17.23
C ALA A 39 13.48 2.10 17.44
N ALA A 40 14.45 1.41 16.83
CA ALA A 40 15.87 1.76 16.90
C ALA A 40 16.25 3.02 16.10
N GLY A 41 15.32 3.65 15.38
CA GLY A 41 15.58 4.85 14.57
C GLY A 41 16.18 4.56 13.19
N ASP A 42 16.37 3.27 12.87
CA ASP A 42 16.97 2.82 11.61
C ASP A 42 16.05 2.98 10.39
N TYR A 43 14.74 3.16 10.61
CA TYR A 43 13.71 3.18 9.56
C TYR A 43 12.78 4.40 9.66
N PRO A 44 13.28 5.64 9.50
CA PRO A 44 12.52 6.86 9.75
C PRO A 44 11.25 6.99 8.89
N HIS A 45 11.31 6.62 7.61
CA HIS A 45 10.15 6.69 6.71
C HIS A 45 9.08 5.63 7.01
N LEU A 46 9.48 4.48 7.57
CA LEU A 46 8.53 3.46 7.98
C LEU A 46 7.75 3.90 9.22
N VAL A 47 8.47 4.51 10.17
CA VAL A 47 7.87 5.14 11.36
C VAL A 47 6.92 6.26 10.94
N GLU A 48 7.34 7.14 10.03
CA GLU A 48 6.47 8.20 9.49
C GLU A 48 5.19 7.63 8.84
N PHE A 49 5.32 6.63 7.98
CA PHE A 49 4.18 5.98 7.34
C PHE A 49 3.21 5.37 8.36
N ALA A 50 3.71 4.57 9.30
CA ALA A 50 2.87 3.94 10.31
C ALA A 50 2.19 4.99 11.22
N THR A 51 2.94 6.01 11.65
CA THR A 51 2.44 7.05 12.55
C THR A 51 1.42 7.99 11.88
N GLN A 52 1.66 8.38 10.64
CA GLN A 52 0.87 9.40 9.95
C GLN A 52 -0.25 8.84 9.08
N HIS A 53 -0.15 7.58 8.65
CA HIS A 53 -1.14 6.98 7.73
C HIS A 53 -1.87 5.82 8.39
N VAL A 54 -1.14 4.81 8.86
CA VAL A 54 -1.78 3.57 9.38
C VAL A 54 -2.56 3.82 10.67
N ARG A 55 -2.06 4.68 11.57
CA ARG A 55 -2.74 5.03 12.83
C ARG A 55 -3.86 6.08 12.69
N GLN A 56 -4.14 6.56 11.49
CA GLN A 56 -5.24 7.53 11.33
C GLN A 56 -6.60 6.83 11.41
N PRO A 57 -7.60 7.44 12.07
CA PRO A 57 -8.96 6.93 12.06
C PRO A 57 -9.47 6.73 10.63
N GLY A 58 -10.07 5.58 10.37
CA GLY A 58 -10.61 5.24 9.05
C GLY A 58 -9.56 4.76 8.04
N TYR A 59 -8.32 4.49 8.46
CA TYR A 59 -7.36 3.79 7.61
C TYR A 59 -7.89 2.41 7.19
N HIS A 60 -7.86 2.16 5.88
CA HIS A 60 -8.25 0.90 5.27
C HIS A 60 -7.21 0.55 4.21
N PHE A 61 -6.50 -0.56 4.39
CA PHE A 61 -5.42 -0.96 3.48
C PHE A 61 -5.94 -1.11 2.05
N GLY A 62 -7.10 -1.77 1.86
CA GLY A 62 -7.75 -1.92 0.56
C GLY A 62 -8.08 -0.60 -0.14
N GLY A 63 -8.21 0.51 0.60
CA GLY A 63 -8.42 1.84 0.02
C GLY A 63 -7.24 2.35 -0.82
N GLN A 64 -6.08 1.70 -0.74
CA GLN A 64 -4.89 2.03 -1.53
C GLN A 64 -4.83 1.32 -2.89
N PHE A 65 -5.74 0.37 -3.15
CA PHE A 65 -5.71 -0.46 -4.35
C PHE A 65 -5.91 0.36 -5.63
N GLU A 66 -6.98 1.16 -5.67
CA GLU A 66 -7.32 1.94 -6.88
C GLU A 66 -6.21 2.94 -7.20
N PHE A 67 -5.71 3.66 -6.19
CA PHE A 67 -4.63 4.62 -6.37
C PHE A 67 -3.37 3.99 -6.98
N GLY A 68 -2.92 2.84 -6.46
CA GLY A 68 -1.71 2.19 -6.98
C GLY A 68 -1.93 1.58 -8.37
N LEU A 69 -3.14 1.08 -8.66
CA LEU A 69 -3.50 0.58 -9.98
C LEU A 69 -3.50 1.72 -11.01
N ASP A 70 -4.14 2.84 -10.70
CA ASP A 70 -4.18 4.04 -11.55
C ASP A 70 -2.78 4.55 -11.85
N LEU A 71 -1.92 4.65 -10.83
CA LEU A 71 -0.52 5.07 -11.00
C LEU A 71 0.23 4.17 -12.00
N ILE A 72 0.03 2.86 -11.93
CA ILE A 72 0.66 1.92 -12.85
C ILE A 72 0.08 2.07 -14.26
N LEU A 73 -1.25 2.14 -14.39
CA LEU A 73 -1.91 2.29 -15.68
C LEU A 73 -1.52 3.59 -16.38
N ASP A 74 -1.45 4.70 -15.64
CA ASP A 74 -1.02 6.00 -16.14
C ASP A 74 0.43 5.97 -16.64
N ALA A 75 1.34 5.36 -15.87
CA ALA A 75 2.74 5.22 -16.28
C ALA A 75 2.89 4.34 -17.52
N LEU A 76 2.07 3.28 -17.65
CA LEU A 76 2.04 2.43 -18.84
C LEU A 76 1.47 3.18 -20.06
N ALA A 77 0.40 3.94 -19.88
CA ALA A 77 -0.21 4.75 -20.92
C ALA A 77 0.76 5.82 -21.44
N ALA A 78 1.43 6.54 -20.54
CA ALA A 78 2.43 7.56 -20.90
C ALA A 78 3.58 6.98 -21.73
N ARG A 79 4.02 5.75 -21.44
CA ARG A 79 5.09 5.07 -22.20
C ARG A 79 4.65 4.56 -23.57
N ASN A 80 3.37 4.23 -23.74
CA ASN A 80 2.84 3.76 -25.02
C ASN A 80 2.53 4.90 -26.00
N GLY A 81 2.55 6.16 -25.54
CA GLY A 81 2.08 7.32 -26.32
C GLY A 81 0.56 7.30 -26.51
N PRO A 82 -0.04 8.40 -27.03
CA PRO A 82 -1.45 8.38 -27.38
C PRO A 82 -1.70 7.25 -28.38
N ALA A 83 -2.79 6.50 -28.20
CA ALA A 83 -3.26 5.58 -29.23
C ALA A 83 -3.38 6.39 -30.53
N GLY A 84 -2.60 6.01 -31.55
CA GLY A 84 -2.70 6.61 -32.88
C GLY A 84 -4.14 6.53 -33.39
N PRO A 85 -4.53 7.44 -34.31
CA PRO A 85 -5.90 7.55 -34.80
C PRO A 85 -6.45 6.23 -35.37
#